data_AF-A0A2D8WSS7-F1
#
_entry.id   AF-A0A2D8WSS7-F1
#
_cell.length_a   1.000
_cell.length_b   1.000
_cell.length_c   1.000
_cell.angle_alpha   90.00
_cell.angle_beta   90.00
_cell.angle_gamma   90.00
#
_symmetry.space_group_name_H-M   'P 1'
#
loop_
_entity.id
_entity.type
_entity.pdbx_description
1 polymer ?
#
loop_
_entity_poly.entity_id
_entity_poly.type
_entity_poly.pdbx_seq_one_letter_code
_entity_poly.pdbx_strand_id
1 'polypeptide(L)'
;MALAMNQLVQENNIKFKLNIKFLVFLLTAVFFTGPTSMTLANEDNLTLTVHKTPFCGCCKKWIKHAREAGINVIEKDHQNLNAIKREYKINPKHQSCHTSISKDGYIFEGHIHADVIK
;
A
#
# COMPACT_ATOMS: atom_id res chain seq x y z
N MET A 1 -52.77 -47.44 9.69
CA MET A 1 -51.48 -46.99 10.24
C MET A 1 -51.07 -45.72 9.52
N ALA A 2 -50.93 -44.65 10.30
CA ALA A 2 -50.06 -43.48 10.08
C ALA A 2 -50.14 -42.74 8.74
N LEU A 3 -50.77 -41.56 8.68
CA LEU A 3 -50.23 -40.26 9.12
C LEU A 3 -49.33 -39.60 8.07
N ALA A 4 -49.79 -38.41 7.67
CA ALA A 4 -49.03 -37.22 7.30
C ALA A 4 -48.07 -37.30 6.09
N MET A 5 -48.51 -36.71 4.98
CA MET A 5 -47.76 -35.67 4.27
C MET A 5 -48.82 -34.81 3.55
N ASN A 6 -49.38 -33.75 4.19
CA ASN A 6 -48.70 -32.47 4.45
C ASN A 6 -48.19 -31.92 3.10
N GLN A 7 -48.61 -30.80 2.53
CA GLN A 7 -49.41 -29.68 2.98
C GLN A 7 -49.33 -28.69 1.78
N LEU A 8 -50.44 -28.07 1.34
CA LEU A 8 -50.51 -26.70 0.77
C LEU A 8 -49.85 -26.43 -0.61
N VAL A 9 -50.24 -25.48 -1.46
CA VAL A 9 -51.28 -24.45 -1.40
C VAL A 9 -51.59 -23.93 -2.80
N GLN A 10 -52.87 -23.61 -2.96
CA GLN A 10 -53.60 -22.82 -3.94
C GLN A 10 -52.84 -21.74 -4.74
N GLU A 11 -53.17 -21.68 -6.02
CA GLU A 11 -53.00 -20.54 -6.94
C GLU A 11 -53.56 -19.25 -6.33
N ASN A 12 -52.84 -18.12 -6.41
CA ASN A 12 -53.45 -16.80 -6.22
C ASN A 12 -52.79 -15.72 -7.08
N ASN A 13 -53.54 -15.35 -8.11
CA ASN A 13 -53.35 -14.26 -9.06
C ASN A 13 -53.02 -12.91 -8.39
N ILE A 14 -51.81 -12.39 -8.61
CA ILE A 14 -51.46 -11.02 -8.21
C ILE A 14 -51.73 -10.08 -9.39
N LYS A 15 -52.88 -9.40 -9.36
CA LYS A 15 -53.19 -8.28 -10.26
C LYS A 15 -52.40 -7.04 -9.84
N PHE A 16 -51.35 -6.69 -10.60
CA PHE A 16 -50.58 -5.46 -10.39
C PHE A 16 -51.37 -4.24 -10.90
N LYS A 17 -52.05 -3.52 -9.99
CA LYS A 17 -52.61 -2.19 -10.28
C LYS A 17 -51.52 -1.14 -10.06
N LEU A 18 -50.96 -0.62 -11.14
CA LEU A 18 -49.95 0.44 -11.12
C LEU A 18 -50.62 1.78 -10.76
N ASN A 19 -50.26 2.34 -9.60
CA ASN A 19 -50.83 3.60 -9.10
C ASN A 19 -49.90 4.77 -9.47
N ILE A 20 -50.41 5.80 -10.17
CA ILE A 20 -49.65 6.95 -10.69
C ILE A 20 -48.83 7.70 -9.63
N LYS A 21 -49.18 7.58 -8.34
CA LYS A 21 -48.37 8.12 -7.24
C LYS A 21 -46.99 7.46 -7.10
N PHE A 22 -46.84 6.19 -7.54
CA PHE A 22 -45.54 5.52 -7.58
C PHE A 22 -44.62 6.06 -8.67
N LEU A 23 -45.18 6.58 -9.78
CA LEU A 23 -44.38 7.14 -10.87
C LEU A 23 -43.71 8.48 -10.47
N VAL A 24 -44.35 9.25 -9.59
CA VAL A 24 -43.82 10.52 -9.09
C VAL A 24 -42.69 10.31 -8.06
N PHE A 25 -42.73 9.20 -7.31
CA PHE A 25 -41.69 8.89 -6.32
C PHE A 25 -40.35 8.44 -6.94
N LEU A 26 -40.35 7.97 -8.19
CA LEU A 26 -39.13 7.58 -8.90
C LEU A 26 -38.39 8.73 -9.57
N LEU A 27 -39.02 9.91 -9.73
CA LEU A 27 -38.41 11.08 -10.36
C LEU A 27 -37.53 11.93 -9.41
N THR A 28 -37.62 11.73 -8.10
CA THR A 28 -36.82 12.48 -7.11
C THR A 28 -35.53 11.77 -6.68
N ALA A 29 -35.32 10.52 -7.05
CA ALA A 29 -34.14 9.73 -6.69
C ALA A 29 -32.90 9.98 -7.57
N VAL A 30 -32.95 10.98 -8.47
CA VAL A 30 -31.85 11.28 -9.42
C VAL A 30 -30.94 12.44 -8.93
N PHE A 31 -31.25 13.09 -7.81
CA PHE A 31 -30.52 14.31 -7.36
C PHE A 31 -29.59 14.14 -6.15
N PHE A 32 -29.21 12.91 -5.76
CA PHE A 32 -28.22 12.71 -4.70
C PHE A 32 -27.00 11.91 -5.15
N THR A 33 -26.41 12.28 -6.29
CA THR A 33 -25.00 11.97 -6.57
C THR A 33 -24.15 13.13 -6.04
N GLY A 34 -23.90 13.15 -4.72
CA GLY A 34 -22.87 14.02 -4.17
C GLY A 34 -21.50 13.65 -4.76
N PRO A 35 -20.55 14.60 -4.89
CA PRO A 35 -19.21 14.28 -5.33
C PRO A 35 -18.59 13.30 -4.33
N THR A 36 -18.37 12.07 -4.77
CA THR A 36 -17.52 11.13 -4.05
C THR A 36 -16.10 11.66 -4.19
N SER A 37 -15.64 12.41 -3.19
CA SER A 37 -14.22 12.74 -3.06
C SER A 37 -13.45 11.43 -2.90
N MET A 38 -12.91 10.91 -3.99
CA MET A 38 -11.83 9.92 -3.92
C MET A 38 -10.68 10.60 -3.18
N THR A 39 -10.55 10.30 -1.90
CA THR A 39 -9.28 10.49 -1.20
C THR A 39 -8.31 9.58 -1.91
N LEU A 40 -7.41 10.17 -2.71
CA LEU A 40 -6.20 9.48 -3.14
C LEU A 40 -5.51 9.06 -1.83
N ALA A 41 -5.41 7.75 -1.60
CA ALA A 41 -4.59 7.22 -0.53
C ALA A 41 -3.21 7.87 -0.69
N ASN A 42 -2.76 8.58 0.33
CA ASN A 42 -1.46 9.19 0.36
C ASN A 42 -0.45 8.06 0.11
N GLU A 43 0.25 8.04 -1.02
CA GLU A 43 1.33 7.09 -1.21
C GLU A 43 2.31 7.30 -0.06
N ASP A 44 2.38 6.31 0.83
CA ASP A 44 3.26 6.38 1.97
C ASP A 44 4.68 6.22 1.42
N ASN A 45 5.29 7.36 1.07
CA ASN A 45 6.57 7.39 0.37
C ASN A 45 7.59 6.57 1.16
N LEU A 46 8.07 5.49 0.55
CA LEU A 46 9.06 4.60 1.15
C LEU A 46 10.22 5.40 1.68
N THR A 47 10.52 5.26 2.98
CA THR A 47 11.61 5.98 3.63
C THR A 47 12.72 5.02 4.01
N LEU A 48 13.93 5.30 3.54
CA LEU A 48 15.14 4.55 3.88
C LEU A 48 16.14 5.42 4.64
N THR A 49 16.68 4.89 5.74
CA THR A 49 17.87 5.44 6.38
C THR A 49 19.11 4.80 5.78
N VAL A 50 19.97 5.59 5.17
CA VAL A 50 21.16 5.13 4.44
C VAL A 50 22.40 5.46 5.25
N HIS A 51 23.04 4.42 5.78
CA HIS A 51 24.30 4.48 6.50
C HIS A 51 25.46 4.34 5.51
N LYS A 52 26.33 5.36 5.42
CA LYS A 52 27.50 5.37 4.52
C LYS A 52 28.69 6.08 5.14
N THR A 53 29.83 6.08 4.44
CA THR A 53 30.93 7.01 4.72
C THR A 53 30.79 8.29 3.89
N PRO A 54 31.26 9.45 4.39
CA PRO A 54 31.06 10.74 3.71
C PRO A 54 31.80 10.86 2.37
N PHE A 55 32.83 10.03 2.16
CA PHE A 55 33.73 10.07 1.01
C PHE A 55 33.34 9.08 -0.11
N CYS A 56 32.32 8.25 0.10
CA CYS A 56 31.89 7.28 -0.91
C CYS A 56 31.11 7.95 -2.07
N GLY A 57 31.78 8.15 -3.21
CA GLY A 57 31.18 8.79 -4.39
C GLY A 57 30.03 8.00 -5.03
N CYS A 58 30.14 6.67 -5.12
CA CYS A 58 29.06 5.83 -5.68
C CYS A 58 27.82 5.82 -4.80
N CYS A 59 27.98 5.85 -3.47
CA CYS A 59 26.89 5.94 -2.52
C CYS A 59 26.05 7.22 -2.72
N LYS A 60 26.72 8.36 -2.95
CA LYS A 60 26.03 9.65 -3.24
C LYS A 60 25.21 9.58 -4.54
N LYS A 61 25.75 8.94 -5.58
CA LYS A 61 25.04 8.75 -6.85
C LYS A 61 23.82 7.85 -6.68
N TRP A 62 23.95 6.75 -5.94
CA TRP A 62 22.82 5.87 -5.66
C TRP A 62 21.71 6.57 -4.86
N ILE A 63 22.08 7.33 -3.83
CA ILE A 63 21.11 8.11 -3.04
C ILE A 63 20.34 9.10 -3.93
N LYS A 64 21.04 9.79 -4.84
CA LYS A 64 20.40 10.68 -5.82
C LYS A 64 19.38 9.91 -6.66
N HIS A 65 19.77 8.76 -7.21
CA HIS A 65 18.88 7.92 -8.01
C HIS A 65 17.68 7.40 -7.21
N ALA A 66 17.88 6.98 -5.96
CA ALA A 66 16.79 6.55 -5.07
C ALA A 66 15.77 7.67 -4.82
N ARG A 67 16.24 8.91 -4.61
CA ARG A 67 15.37 10.09 -4.46
C ARG A 67 14.63 10.43 -5.75
N GLU A 68 15.27 10.33 -6.91
CA GLU A 68 14.64 10.52 -8.22
C GLU A 68 13.56 9.46 -8.47
N ALA A 69 13.74 8.25 -7.94
CA ALA A 69 12.70 7.22 -7.93
C ALA A 69 11.60 7.50 -6.89
N GLY A 70 11.63 8.58 -6.09
CA GLY A 70 10.59 8.88 -5.11
C GLY A 70 10.76 8.19 -3.76
N ILE A 71 11.90 7.55 -3.50
CA ILE A 71 12.25 7.05 -2.16
C ILE A 71 12.72 8.23 -1.32
N ASN A 72 12.12 8.43 -0.15
CA ASN A 72 12.61 9.39 0.83
C ASN A 72 13.87 8.85 1.51
N VAL A 73 15.01 9.53 1.34
CA VAL A 73 16.30 9.05 1.86
C VAL A 73 16.84 9.94 2.96
N ILE A 74 17.01 9.36 4.15
CA ILE A 74 17.69 9.96 5.30
C ILE A 74 19.15 9.49 5.29
N GLU A 75 20.09 10.39 5.06
CA GLU A 75 21.52 10.06 5.07
C GLU A 75 22.10 10.09 6.48
N LYS A 76 22.87 9.06 6.84
CA LYS A 76 23.70 9.04 8.06
C LYS A 76 25.14 8.72 7.67
N ASP A 77 26.01 9.71 7.84
CA ASP A 77 27.44 9.56 7.61
C ASP A 77 28.15 9.01 8.85
N HIS A 78 29.00 8.01 8.64
CA HIS A 78 29.77 7.34 9.67
C HIS A 78 31.24 7.35 9.32
N GLN A 79 32.10 7.58 10.31
CA GLN A 79 33.54 7.34 10.16
C GLN A 79 33.86 5.84 10.11
N ASN A 80 33.11 5.03 10.88
CA ASN A 80 33.28 3.58 10.93
C ASN A 80 31.97 2.86 10.60
N LEU A 81 31.75 2.59 9.31
CA LEU A 81 30.55 1.89 8.85
C LEU A 81 30.49 0.43 9.34
N ASN A 82 31.63 -0.21 9.63
CA ASN A 82 31.66 -1.60 10.09
C ASN A 82 31.00 -1.78 11.45
N ALA A 83 31.02 -0.76 12.32
CA ALA A 83 30.31 -0.80 13.59
C ALA A 83 28.79 -0.93 13.40
N ILE A 84 28.23 -0.11 12.50
CA ILE A 84 26.81 -0.15 12.13
C ILE A 84 26.44 -1.52 11.55
N LYS A 85 27.25 -2.05 10.64
CA LYS A 85 26.96 -3.36 10.03
C LYS A 85 26.94 -4.50 11.03
N ARG A 86 27.80 -4.44 12.07
CA ARG A 86 27.78 -5.41 13.18
C ARG A 86 26.55 -5.26 14.06
N GLU A 87 26.14 -4.02 14.35
CA GLU A 87 24.93 -3.72 15.12
C GLU A 87 23.69 -4.34 14.46
N TYR A 88 23.57 -4.18 13.14
CA TYR A 88 22.51 -4.79 12.33
C TYR A 88 22.76 -6.26 11.95
N LYS A 89 23.80 -6.90 12.50
CA LYS A 89 24.15 -8.32 12.30
C LYS A 89 24.27 -8.73 10.81
N ILE A 90 24.74 -7.81 9.97
CA ILE A 90 24.92 -8.05 8.54
C ILE A 90 26.12 -8.98 8.35
N ASN A 91 25.87 -10.16 7.79
CA ASN A 91 26.91 -11.14 7.52
C ASN A 91 28.03 -10.52 6.65
N PRO A 92 29.32 -10.65 7.01
CA PRO A 92 30.44 -10.09 6.24
C PRO A 92 30.38 -10.38 4.74
N LYS A 93 29.88 -11.55 4.33
CA LYS A 93 29.79 -11.94 2.91
C LYS A 93 28.74 -11.15 2.10
N HIS A 94 27.82 -10.44 2.76
CA HIS A 94 26.78 -9.65 2.12
C HIS A 94 27.10 -8.14 2.11
N GLN A 95 28.14 -7.70 2.82
CA GLN A 95 28.42 -6.29 3.05
C GLN A 95 28.89 -5.55 1.79
N SER A 96 28.44 -4.30 1.62
CA SER A 96 28.77 -3.43 0.49
C SER A 96 29.27 -2.04 0.95
N CYS A 97 29.14 -0.98 0.14
CA CYS A 97 29.64 0.35 0.51
C CYS A 97 28.69 1.15 1.40
N HIS A 98 27.40 0.80 1.44
CA HIS A 98 26.38 1.43 2.27
C HIS A 98 25.30 0.41 2.68
N THR A 99 24.57 0.74 3.73
CA THR A 99 23.48 -0.06 4.29
C THR A 99 22.23 0.82 4.37
N SER A 100 21.16 0.41 3.71
CA SER A 100 19.88 1.13 3.69
C SER A 100 18.84 0.36 4.51
N ILE A 101 18.11 1.05 5.37
CA ILE A 101 17.20 0.44 6.35
C ILE A 101 15.83 1.09 6.25
N SER A 102 14.79 0.30 6.00
CA SER A 102 13.41 0.80 5.97
C SER A 102 12.87 1.05 7.39
N LYS A 103 11.75 1.77 7.48
CA LYS A 103 11.02 1.95 8.75
C LYS A 103 10.59 0.61 9.37
N ASP A 104 10.31 -0.38 8.53
CA ASP A 104 9.90 -1.73 8.96
C ASP A 104 11.10 -2.63 9.31
N GLY A 105 12.33 -2.11 9.23
CA GLY A 105 13.54 -2.85 9.59
C GLY A 105 14.13 -3.73 8.48
N TYR A 106 13.63 -3.62 7.24
CA TYR A 106 14.26 -4.30 6.11
C TYR A 106 15.62 -3.69 5.79
N ILE A 107 16.61 -4.54 5.54
CA ILE A 107 17.99 -4.14 5.27
C ILE A 107 18.32 -4.42 3.81
N PHE A 108 18.80 -3.38 3.12
CA PHE A 108 19.23 -3.39 1.74
C PHE A 108 20.71 -3.03 1.69
N GLU A 109 21.54 -3.91 1.13
CA GLU A 109 22.98 -3.76 1.18
C GLU A 109 23.55 -3.54 -0.22
N GLY A 110 24.17 -2.37 -0.44
CA GLY A 110 24.82 -2.02 -1.70
C GLY A 110 23.89 -1.46 -2.78
N HIS A 111 24.33 -1.58 -4.03
CA HIS A 111 23.74 -0.87 -5.18
C HIS A 111 22.49 -1.58 -5.75
N ILE A 112 21.46 -1.72 -4.92
CA ILE A 112 20.19 -2.34 -5.31
C ILE A 112 19.38 -1.33 -6.15
N HIS A 113 18.76 -1.76 -7.25
CA HIS A 113 17.94 -0.87 -8.08
C HIS A 113 16.73 -0.36 -7.29
N ALA A 114 16.41 0.93 -7.42
CA ALA A 114 15.33 1.54 -6.63
C ALA A 114 13.96 0.90 -6.90
N ASP A 115 13.73 0.42 -8.13
CA ASP A 115 12.46 -0.17 -8.55
C ASP A 115 12.13 -1.51 -7.88
N VAL A 116 13.12 -2.22 -7.34
CA VAL A 116 12.89 -3.48 -6.61
C VAL A 116 12.80 -3.29 -5.09
N ILE A 117 12.98 -2.06 -4.60
CA ILE A 117 12.88 -1.72 -3.18
C ILE A 117 11.46 -1.19 -2.85
N LYS A 118 10.73 -0.70 -3.86
CA LYS A 118 9.34 -0.26 -3.76
C LYS A 118 8.35 -1.41 -3.73
#